data_AF-A0A950E699-F1
#
_entry.id   AF-A0A950E699-F1
#
_cell.length_a   1.000
_cell.length_b   1.000
_cell.length_c   1.000
_cell.angle_alpha   90.00
_cell.angle_beta   90.00
_cell.angle_gamma   90.00
#
_symmetry.space_group_name_H-M   'P 1'
#
loop_
_entity.id
_entity.type
_entity.pdbx_description
1 polymer ?
#
loop_
_entity_poly.entity_id
_entity_poly.type
_entity_poly.pdbx_seq_one_letter_code
_entity_poly.pdbx_strand_id
1 'polypeptide(L)'
;MSLVERIGDVLDRRTSRRGALARAAVAGSAFAVAPIRYLVKPGTAWAVLRPADCPHGTKCTDGWTAFCCEIENGNNVCPPDTYIAGWWKCTSYRGNGLCHEEGVRYYIDCNRIPGTGFPGGCQCAHGDCHHRAVDCNHFRYGQCNTQIGGTTEVVCRLVVCQNPATVPSMNCNGTEMVDNRTCTHNNPCLEGLATQLPGGGGA
;
A
#
# COMPACT_ATOMS: atom_id res chain seq x y z
N MET A 1 -27.85 36.99 22.37
CA MET A 1 -27.71 35.65 21.75
C MET A 1 -26.96 35.82 20.45
N SER A 2 -25.71 35.38 20.41
CA SER A 2 -24.76 35.64 19.33
C SER A 2 -25.06 34.77 18.10
N LEU A 3 -24.77 35.28 16.90
CA LEU A 3 -24.88 34.52 15.65
C LEU A 3 -24.09 33.20 15.71
N VAL A 4 -23.00 33.20 16.47
CA VAL A 4 -22.13 32.04 16.72
C VAL A 4 -22.85 30.93 17.48
N GLU A 5 -23.70 31.28 18.44
CA GLU A 5 -24.49 30.29 19.21
C GLU A 5 -25.58 29.66 18.32
N ARG A 6 -26.20 30.44 17.44
CA ARG A 6 -27.21 29.92 16.50
C ARG A 6 -26.61 29.02 15.42
N ILE A 7 -25.40 29.34 14.95
CA ILE A 7 -24.67 28.49 13.98
C ILE A 7 -24.21 27.20 14.66
N GLY A 8 -23.74 27.28 15.91
CA GLY A 8 -23.36 26.12 16.71
C GLY A 8 -24.52 25.14 16.91
N ASP A 9 -25.71 25.64 17.26
CA ASP A 9 -26.88 24.82 17.55
C ASP A 9 -27.48 24.16 16.27
N VAL A 10 -27.34 24.81 15.11
CA VAL A 10 -27.76 24.25 13.81
C VAL A 10 -26.78 23.18 13.31
N LEU A 11 -25.47 23.34 13.53
CA LEU A 11 -24.48 22.33 13.18
C LEU A 11 -24.55 21.10 14.10
N ASP A 12 -24.79 21.28 15.40
CA ASP A 12 -24.87 20.17 16.37
C ASP A 12 -26.10 19.26 16.08
N ARG A 13 -27.18 19.82 15.52
CA ARG A 13 -28.37 19.06 15.10
C ARG A 13 -28.20 18.25 13.82
N ARG A 14 -27.23 18.57 12.97
CA ARG A 14 -27.04 17.91 11.65
C ARG A 14 -25.74 17.11 11.53
N THR A 15 -24.85 17.21 12.50
CA THR A 15 -23.55 16.53 12.45
C THR A 15 -23.24 15.86 13.78
N SER A 16 -23.06 14.54 13.77
CA SER A 16 -22.51 13.85 14.93
C SER A 16 -21.10 14.39 15.18
N ARG A 17 -20.83 14.89 16.39
CA ARG A 17 -19.53 15.45 16.80
C ARG A 17 -18.36 14.54 16.41
N ARG A 18 -18.55 13.21 16.44
CA ARG A 18 -17.56 12.22 15.99
C ARG A 18 -17.31 12.26 14.48
N GLY A 19 -18.36 12.43 13.68
CA GLY A 19 -18.26 12.56 12.22
C GLY A 19 -17.60 13.87 11.78
N ALA A 20 -17.84 14.97 12.50
CA ALA A 20 -17.17 16.23 12.26
C ALA A 20 -15.66 16.15 12.58
N LEU A 21 -15.31 15.56 13.73
CA LEU A 21 -13.92 15.34 14.12
C LEU A 21 -13.18 14.38 13.18
N ALA A 22 -13.82 13.29 12.74
CA ALA A 22 -13.24 12.36 11.77
C ALA A 22 -12.97 13.05 10.42
N ARG A 23 -13.90 13.88 9.93
CA ARG A 23 -13.70 14.66 8.69
C ARG A 23 -12.59 15.69 8.83
N ALA A 24 -12.49 16.36 9.97
CA ALA A 24 -11.41 17.31 10.25
C ALA A 24 -10.04 16.62 10.32
N ALA A 25 -9.95 15.44 10.95
CA ALA A 25 -8.72 14.66 11.01
C ALA A 25 -8.25 14.19 9.63
N VAL A 26 -9.18 13.73 8.78
CA VAL A 26 -8.89 13.33 7.40
C VAL A 26 -8.44 14.54 6.56
N ALA A 27 -9.11 15.69 6.70
CA ALA A 27 -8.72 16.92 6.02
C ALA A 27 -7.31 17.39 6.42
N GLY A 28 -7.02 17.44 7.73
CA GLY A 28 -5.70 17.82 8.24
C GLY A 28 -4.59 16.90 7.76
N SER A 29 -4.83 15.59 7.72
CA SER A 29 -3.85 14.60 7.24
C SER A 29 -3.53 14.78 5.75
N ALA A 30 -4.54 15.08 4.93
CA ALA A 30 -4.34 15.29 3.49
C ALA A 30 -3.52 16.55 3.16
N PHE A 31 -3.70 17.62 3.95
CA PHE A 31 -2.88 18.84 3.80
C PHE A 31 -1.41 18.60 4.19
N ALA A 32 -1.14 17.79 5.21
CA ALA A 32 0.22 17.50 5.65
C ALA A 32 1.04 16.70 4.62
N VAL A 33 0.40 15.79 3.87
CA VAL A 33 1.09 14.90 2.92
C VAL A 33 1.13 15.42 1.48
N ALA A 34 0.24 16.32 1.08
CA ALA A 34 0.16 16.80 -0.31
C ALA A 34 -0.24 18.29 -0.44
N PRO A 35 0.53 19.23 0.14
CA PRO A 35 0.15 20.65 0.21
C PRO A 35 0.02 21.33 -1.17
N ILE A 36 0.91 21.01 -2.11
CA ILE A 36 0.91 21.62 -3.46
C ILE A 36 -0.26 21.10 -4.32
N ARG A 37 -0.67 19.85 -4.16
CA ARG A 37 -1.82 19.30 -4.92
C ARG A 37 -3.14 19.99 -4.54
N TYR A 38 -3.30 20.36 -3.26
CA TYR A 38 -4.46 21.12 -2.78
C TYR A 38 -4.50 22.57 -3.28
N LEU A 39 -3.34 23.17 -3.51
CA LEU A 39 -3.24 24.54 -4.04
C LEU A 39 -3.59 24.63 -5.52
N VAL A 40 -3.33 23.58 -6.31
CA VAL A 40 -3.49 23.60 -7.78
C VAL A 40 -4.75 22.84 -8.25
N LYS A 41 -5.30 21.93 -7.44
CA LYS A 41 -6.55 21.20 -7.74
C LYS A 41 -7.38 21.01 -6.47
N PRO A 42 -8.42 21.83 -6.22
CA PRO A 42 -9.29 21.64 -5.06
C PRO A 42 -10.06 20.31 -5.17
N GLY A 43 -9.77 19.36 -4.29
CA GLY A 43 -10.44 18.08 -4.17
C GLY A 43 -10.85 17.77 -2.73
N THR A 44 -11.63 16.70 -2.52
CA THR A 44 -11.86 16.20 -1.15
C THR A 44 -10.63 15.46 -0.65
N ALA A 45 -10.36 15.43 0.66
CA ALA A 45 -9.18 14.75 1.22
C ALA A 45 -9.15 13.24 0.89
N TRP A 46 -10.32 12.68 0.59
CA TRP A 46 -10.51 11.34 0.04
C TRP A 46 -10.06 11.18 -1.41
N ALA A 47 -10.16 12.23 -2.23
CA ALA A 47 -9.69 12.25 -3.62
C ALA A 47 -8.15 12.26 -3.71
N VAL A 48 -7.45 12.63 -2.64
CA VAL A 48 -5.97 12.57 -2.57
C VAL A 48 -5.49 11.12 -2.37
N LEU A 49 -6.31 10.26 -1.78
CA LEU A 49 -5.98 8.86 -1.47
C LEU A 49 -6.53 7.87 -2.50
N ARG A 50 -7.38 8.32 -3.44
CA ARG A 50 -7.96 7.46 -4.46
C ARG A 50 -7.16 7.60 -5.76
N PRO A 51 -6.44 6.55 -6.18
CA PRO A 51 -5.65 6.55 -7.43
C PRO A 51 -6.41 6.91 -8.71
N ALA A 52 -7.73 6.72 -8.74
CA ALA A 52 -8.56 6.99 -9.92
C ALA A 52 -10.04 7.19 -9.54
N ASP A 53 -10.83 7.67 -10.50
CA ASP A 53 -12.30 7.76 -10.45
C ASP A 53 -12.95 6.37 -10.58
N CYS A 54 -12.55 5.44 -9.71
CA CYS A 54 -13.09 4.09 -9.69
C CYS A 54 -14.39 4.02 -8.88
N PRO A 55 -15.35 3.17 -9.27
CA PRO A 55 -16.47 2.81 -8.41
C PRO A 55 -16.02 2.34 -7.04
N HIS A 56 -16.83 2.57 -6.01
CA HIS A 56 -16.56 2.03 -4.68
C HIS A 56 -16.57 0.50 -4.69
N GLY A 57 -15.70 -0.12 -3.88
CA GLY A 57 -15.58 -1.58 -3.79
C GLY A 57 -14.76 -2.24 -4.90
N THR A 58 -14.20 -1.45 -5.81
CA THR A 58 -13.20 -1.91 -6.78
C THR A 58 -11.87 -2.20 -6.10
N LYS A 59 -11.05 -3.09 -6.67
CA LYS A 59 -9.74 -3.44 -6.11
C LYS A 59 -8.83 -2.22 -5.98
N CYS A 60 -8.91 -1.28 -6.91
CA CYS A 60 -8.06 -0.09 -6.87
C CYS A 60 -8.31 0.81 -5.64
N THR A 61 -9.49 0.68 -5.02
CA THR A 61 -9.90 1.51 -3.89
C THR A 61 -10.14 0.69 -2.62
N ASP A 62 -9.66 -0.56 -2.57
CA ASP A 62 -9.79 -1.47 -1.43
C ASP A 62 -8.78 -1.20 -0.29
N GLY A 63 -7.85 -0.25 -0.51
CA GLY A 63 -6.82 0.15 0.44
C GLY A 63 -5.53 -0.68 0.37
N TRP A 64 -5.43 -1.62 -0.57
CA TRP A 64 -4.26 -2.48 -0.74
C TRP A 64 -3.44 -2.14 -1.98
N THR A 65 -2.18 -2.53 -1.95
CA THR A 65 -1.24 -2.33 -3.06
C THR A 65 -1.25 -3.53 -4.01
N ALA A 66 -1.04 -3.27 -5.31
CA ALA A 66 -0.84 -4.28 -6.34
C ALA A 66 0.41 -5.13 -6.11
N PHE A 67 0.42 -6.32 -6.69
CA PHE A 67 1.62 -7.15 -6.70
C PHE A 67 2.64 -6.65 -7.70
N CYS A 68 3.93 -6.82 -7.42
CA CYS A 68 4.98 -6.38 -8.34
C CYS A 68 4.92 -7.10 -9.68
N CYS A 69 4.54 -8.39 -9.70
CA CYS A 69 4.35 -9.12 -10.96
C CYS A 69 3.27 -8.54 -11.87
N GLU A 70 2.33 -7.74 -11.36
CA GLU A 70 1.35 -7.05 -12.19
C GLU A 70 2.02 -5.96 -13.03
N ILE A 71 2.94 -5.21 -12.43
CA ILE A 71 3.56 -4.03 -13.06
C ILE A 71 4.94 -4.33 -13.68
N GLU A 72 5.61 -5.39 -13.25
CA GLU A 72 6.95 -5.79 -13.70
C GLU A 72 6.91 -6.95 -14.71
N ASN A 73 5.97 -6.90 -15.66
CA ASN A 73 5.88 -7.88 -16.76
C ASN A 73 5.83 -9.35 -16.30
N GLY A 74 5.13 -9.63 -15.18
CA GLY A 74 5.04 -10.96 -14.60
C GLY A 74 6.17 -11.33 -13.62
N ASN A 75 7.22 -10.51 -13.52
CA ASN A 75 8.34 -10.77 -12.62
C ASN A 75 8.01 -10.35 -11.20
N ASN A 76 8.32 -11.19 -10.22
CA ASN A 76 8.03 -10.90 -8.82
C ASN A 76 9.25 -10.26 -8.15
N VAL A 77 9.59 -9.07 -8.63
CA VAL A 77 10.77 -8.30 -8.23
C VAL A 77 10.39 -6.86 -7.89
N CYS A 78 11.15 -6.20 -7.02
CA CYS A 78 10.98 -4.77 -6.83
C CYS A 78 11.36 -4.00 -8.11
N PRO A 79 10.51 -3.08 -8.60
CA PRO A 79 10.82 -2.22 -9.75
C PRO A 79 12.08 -1.38 -9.54
N PRO A 80 12.68 -0.84 -10.63
CA PRO A 80 13.70 0.20 -10.53
C PRO A 80 13.24 1.38 -9.66
N ASP A 81 14.20 2.06 -9.03
CA ASP A 81 13.96 3.21 -8.14
C ASP A 81 13.11 2.91 -6.91
N THR A 82 13.03 1.63 -6.51
CA THR A 82 12.38 1.19 -5.27
C THR A 82 13.36 0.44 -4.36
N TYR A 83 12.97 0.25 -3.10
CA TYR A 83 13.72 -0.50 -2.11
C TYR A 83 12.79 -1.30 -1.20
N ILE A 84 13.30 -2.42 -0.68
CA ILE A 84 12.58 -3.25 0.29
C ILE A 84 12.49 -2.53 1.64
N ALA A 85 11.29 -2.12 2.06
CA ALA A 85 11.12 -1.26 3.23
C ALA A 85 10.57 -1.98 4.48
N GLY A 86 9.97 -3.15 4.31
CA GLY A 86 9.38 -3.92 5.40
C GLY A 86 8.67 -5.18 4.92
N TRP A 87 8.32 -6.05 5.85
CA TRP A 87 7.67 -7.32 5.54
C TRP A 87 6.72 -7.78 6.64
N TRP A 88 5.71 -8.56 6.27
CA TRP A 88 4.86 -9.32 7.18
C TRP A 88 4.56 -10.67 6.56
N LYS A 89 4.09 -11.60 7.39
CA LYS A 89 3.65 -12.91 6.94
C LYS A 89 2.14 -13.08 7.05
N CYS A 90 1.59 -13.84 6.12
CA CYS A 90 0.35 -14.56 6.25
C CYS A 90 0.67 -15.98 6.72
N THR A 91 0.09 -16.43 7.83
CA THR A 91 0.37 -17.74 8.43
C THR A 91 -0.57 -18.86 7.98
N SER A 92 -1.55 -18.55 7.14
CA SER A 92 -2.59 -19.50 6.72
C SER A 92 -2.94 -19.30 5.25
N TYR A 93 -1.93 -19.30 4.39
CA TYR A 93 -2.14 -19.19 2.95
C TYR A 93 -2.76 -20.49 2.42
N ARG A 94 -3.83 -20.37 1.62
CA ARG A 94 -4.62 -21.49 1.08
C ARG A 94 -4.97 -21.31 -0.41
N GLY A 95 -4.39 -20.33 -1.09
CA GLY A 95 -4.61 -20.12 -2.51
C GLY A 95 -3.58 -20.87 -3.36
N ASN A 96 -3.72 -20.83 -4.68
CA ASN A 96 -2.91 -21.65 -5.60
C ASN A 96 -1.69 -20.94 -6.21
N GLY A 97 -1.32 -19.74 -5.73
CA GLY A 97 -0.14 -19.02 -6.26
C GLY A 97 1.16 -19.39 -5.56
N LEU A 98 2.24 -18.67 -5.88
CA LEU A 98 3.56 -18.74 -5.23
C LEU A 98 3.45 -18.97 -3.70
N CYS A 99 4.21 -19.94 -3.19
CA CYS A 99 4.20 -20.40 -1.79
C CYS A 99 2.97 -21.20 -1.33
N HIS A 100 2.23 -21.80 -2.27
CA HIS A 100 1.08 -22.64 -1.92
C HIS A 100 1.48 -23.84 -1.06
N GLU A 101 2.61 -24.49 -1.37
CA GLU A 101 3.05 -25.71 -0.69
C GLU A 101 3.45 -25.45 0.78
N GLU A 102 3.99 -24.27 1.06
CA GLU A 102 4.42 -23.85 2.39
C GLU A 102 3.24 -23.47 3.30
N GLY A 103 2.10 -23.12 2.72
CA GLY A 103 0.93 -22.62 3.47
C GLY A 103 1.18 -21.29 4.20
N VAL A 104 2.30 -20.63 3.91
CA VAL A 104 2.75 -19.36 4.49
C VAL A 104 3.29 -18.49 3.37
N ARG A 105 2.96 -17.20 3.40
CA ARG A 105 3.50 -16.20 2.48
C ARG A 105 4.11 -15.05 3.25
N TYR A 106 5.28 -14.60 2.81
CA TYR A 106 5.86 -13.34 3.22
C TYR A 106 5.57 -12.32 2.15
N TYR A 107 4.97 -11.22 2.53
CA TYR A 107 4.73 -10.09 1.67
C TYR A 107 5.73 -9.00 2.02
N ILE A 108 6.33 -8.41 0.99
CA ILE A 108 7.36 -7.40 1.13
C ILE A 108 6.90 -6.17 0.37
N ASP A 109 6.94 -5.02 1.03
CA ASP A 109 6.63 -3.74 0.40
C ASP A 109 7.89 -3.17 -0.28
N CYS A 110 7.79 -2.92 -1.59
CA CYS A 110 8.77 -2.17 -2.37
C CYS A 110 8.36 -0.70 -2.36
N ASN A 111 9.04 0.11 -1.55
CA ASN A 111 8.77 1.53 -1.46
C ASN A 111 9.64 2.29 -2.45
N ARG A 112 9.12 3.39 -2.98
CA ARG A 112 9.88 4.32 -3.82
C ARG A 112 11.08 4.88 -3.05
N ILE A 113 12.25 4.98 -3.66
CA ILE A 113 13.41 5.61 -3.01
C ILE A 113 13.11 7.09 -2.70
N PRO A 114 13.45 7.61 -1.50
CA PRO A 114 13.27 9.03 -1.20
C PRO A 114 13.93 9.92 -2.26
N GLY A 115 13.17 10.89 -2.77
CA GLY A 115 13.63 11.81 -3.83
C GLY A 115 13.43 11.33 -5.27
N THR A 116 13.09 10.06 -5.51
CA THR A 116 12.71 9.57 -6.86
C THR A 116 11.21 9.75 -7.11
N GLY A 117 10.74 9.60 -8.35
CA GLY A 117 9.32 9.56 -8.67
C GLY A 117 8.98 8.19 -9.28
N PHE A 118 7.78 7.68 -9.01
CA PHE A 118 7.28 6.54 -9.79
C PHE A 118 6.50 7.06 -11.01
N PRO A 119 6.73 6.52 -12.23
CA PRO A 119 5.98 6.95 -13.42
C PRO A 119 4.47 6.84 -13.22
N GLY A 120 3.76 7.95 -13.44
CA GLY A 120 2.30 8.05 -13.23
C GLY A 120 1.88 8.32 -11.78
N GLY A 121 2.80 8.16 -10.81
CA GLY A 121 2.51 8.32 -9.39
C GLY A 121 1.42 7.37 -8.88
N CYS A 122 0.74 7.77 -7.80
CA CYS A 122 -0.44 7.06 -7.29
C CYS A 122 -1.51 6.85 -8.38
N GLN A 123 -1.71 5.59 -8.77
CA GLN A 123 -2.65 5.16 -9.82
C GLN A 123 -3.11 3.71 -9.61
N CYS A 124 -4.12 3.27 -10.37
CA CYS A 124 -4.43 1.84 -10.45
C CYS A 124 -3.37 1.15 -11.30
N ALA A 125 -2.97 -0.08 -10.94
CA ALA A 125 -2.18 -0.89 -11.86
C ALA A 125 -2.89 -0.98 -13.22
N HIS A 126 -2.12 -0.76 -14.30
CA HIS A 126 -2.61 -0.67 -15.68
C HIS A 126 -3.67 0.43 -15.96
N GLY A 127 -3.92 1.34 -15.02
CA GLY A 127 -5.01 2.31 -15.13
C GLY A 127 -6.41 1.69 -15.01
N ASP A 128 -6.52 0.47 -14.46
CA ASP A 128 -7.77 -0.29 -14.39
C ASP A 128 -8.22 -0.52 -12.94
N CYS A 129 -9.47 -0.16 -12.66
CA CYS A 129 -10.11 -0.31 -11.35
C CYS A 129 -10.18 -1.77 -10.85
N HIS A 130 -10.08 -2.76 -11.73
CA HIS A 130 -10.04 -4.18 -11.39
C HIS A 130 -8.70 -4.61 -10.78
N HIS A 131 -7.69 -3.74 -10.82
CA HIS A 131 -6.38 -3.95 -10.21
C HIS A 131 -6.19 -3.03 -9.01
N ARG A 132 -5.24 -3.37 -8.14
CA ARG A 132 -4.97 -2.59 -6.93
C ARG A 132 -4.14 -1.35 -7.21
N ALA A 133 -4.05 -0.50 -6.20
CA ALA A 133 -3.29 0.73 -6.26
C ALA A 133 -1.78 0.47 -6.35
N VAL A 134 -1.07 1.35 -7.05
CA VAL A 134 0.39 1.40 -7.18
C VAL A 134 0.83 2.79 -6.74
N ASP A 135 1.89 2.88 -5.94
CA ASP A 135 2.49 4.16 -5.50
C ASP A 135 1.50 5.10 -4.75
N CYS A 136 0.55 4.52 -4.00
CA CYS A 136 -0.46 5.28 -3.25
C CYS A 136 -0.34 5.16 -1.73
N ASN A 137 0.02 3.97 -1.25
CA ASN A 137 0.02 3.69 0.18
C ASN A 137 1.31 4.21 0.81
N HIS A 138 1.23 5.27 1.61
CA HIS A 138 2.39 5.83 2.30
C HIS A 138 2.59 5.16 3.66
N PHE A 139 3.35 4.08 3.68
CA PHE A 139 3.51 3.23 4.86
C PHE A 139 4.85 2.50 4.87
N ARG A 140 5.39 2.20 6.06
CA ARG A 140 6.61 1.42 6.24
C ARG A 140 6.64 0.74 7.61
N TYR A 141 6.86 -0.58 7.65
CA TYR A 141 7.06 -1.33 8.91
C TYR A 141 8.40 -1.04 9.58
N GLY A 142 9.43 -0.68 8.80
CA GLY A 142 10.74 -0.27 9.35
C GLY A 142 11.64 -1.44 9.75
N GLN A 143 11.39 -2.65 9.24
CA GLN A 143 12.25 -3.82 9.49
C GLN A 143 13.38 -3.97 8.49
N CYS A 144 13.28 -3.34 7.32
CA CYS A 144 14.24 -3.50 6.23
C CYS A 144 14.83 -2.16 5.79
N ASN A 145 16.10 -2.20 5.39
CA ASN A 145 16.85 -1.07 4.87
C ASN A 145 16.70 0.21 5.72
N THR A 146 16.82 0.06 7.04
CA THR A 146 16.57 1.13 8.02
C THR A 146 17.55 2.30 7.90
N GLN A 147 18.67 2.13 7.20
CA GLN A 147 19.58 3.20 6.82
C GLN A 147 18.96 4.22 5.86
N ILE A 148 17.94 3.83 5.10
CA ILE A 148 17.18 4.75 4.22
C ILE A 148 16.20 5.52 5.11
N GLY A 149 16.37 6.84 5.21
CA GLY A 149 15.53 7.69 6.03
C GLY A 149 14.15 7.96 5.43
N GLY A 150 13.17 8.18 6.30
CA GLY A 150 11.81 8.57 5.90
C GLY A 150 10.92 7.39 5.50
N THR A 151 9.71 7.77 5.09
CA THR A 151 8.69 6.88 4.53
C THR A 151 8.28 7.46 3.19
N THR A 152 8.05 6.58 2.23
CA THR A 152 7.58 6.89 0.89
C THR A 152 6.46 5.92 0.53
N GLU A 153 5.84 6.13 -0.60
CA GLU A 153 4.76 5.29 -1.10
C GLU A 153 5.26 3.88 -1.45
N VAL A 154 4.42 2.89 -1.13
CA VAL A 154 4.58 1.50 -1.57
C VAL A 154 4.18 1.45 -3.04
N VAL A 155 5.16 1.20 -3.90
CA VAL A 155 4.95 1.04 -5.35
C VAL A 155 4.22 -0.26 -5.61
N CYS A 156 4.77 -1.37 -5.12
CA CYS A 156 4.17 -2.68 -5.27
C CYS A 156 4.59 -3.61 -4.12
N ARG A 157 3.98 -4.79 -4.11
CA ARG A 157 4.25 -5.83 -3.12
C ARG A 157 4.77 -7.08 -3.80
N LEU A 158 5.94 -7.57 -3.40
CA LEU A 158 6.40 -8.89 -3.83
C LEU A 158 6.03 -9.96 -2.79
N VAL A 159 5.98 -11.21 -3.23
CA VAL A 159 5.70 -12.37 -2.37
C VAL A 159 6.92 -13.28 -2.34
N VAL A 160 7.33 -13.75 -1.17
CA VAL A 160 8.34 -14.81 -1.04
C VAL A 160 7.91 -15.86 -0.03
N CYS A 161 8.48 -17.05 -0.15
CA CYS A 161 8.17 -18.22 0.68
C CYS A 161 9.14 -18.37 1.85
N GLN A 162 10.28 -17.69 1.77
CA GLN A 162 11.30 -17.67 2.81
C GLN A 162 11.18 -16.41 3.66
N ASN A 163 11.55 -16.50 4.93
CA ASN A 163 11.55 -15.35 5.83
C ASN A 163 12.53 -14.29 5.30
N PRO A 164 12.11 -13.04 5.03
CA PRO A 164 13.00 -11.99 4.53
C PRO A 164 14.21 -11.71 5.44
N ALA A 165 14.09 -11.97 6.75
CA ALA A 165 15.19 -11.83 7.69
C ALA A 165 16.33 -12.85 7.48
N THR A 166 16.07 -13.97 6.79
CA THR A 166 17.09 -14.99 6.49
C THR A 166 17.70 -14.83 5.09
N VAL A 167 17.27 -13.82 4.33
CA VAL A 167 17.75 -13.55 2.97
C VAL A 167 18.67 -12.32 3.02
N PRO A 168 20.01 -12.48 2.95
CA PRO A 168 20.94 -11.36 3.16
C PRO A 168 20.75 -10.19 2.21
N SER A 169 20.36 -10.44 0.96
CA SER A 169 20.12 -9.40 -0.04
C SER A 169 18.93 -8.48 0.27
N MET A 170 18.02 -8.89 1.16
CA MET A 170 16.85 -8.09 1.53
C MET A 170 17.13 -7.11 2.67
N ASN A 171 18.21 -7.32 3.44
CA ASN A 171 18.63 -6.45 4.54
C ASN A 171 17.49 -6.14 5.53
N CYS A 172 16.84 -7.20 6.01
CA CYS A 172 15.73 -7.16 6.96
C CYS A 172 16.13 -7.74 8.31
N ASN A 173 15.57 -7.21 9.40
CA ASN A 173 15.68 -7.83 10.71
C ASN A 173 14.59 -8.90 10.94
N GLY A 174 14.75 -9.66 12.02
CA GLY A 174 13.86 -10.76 12.42
C GLY A 174 12.63 -10.35 13.23
N THR A 175 12.32 -9.05 13.38
CA THR A 175 11.08 -8.63 14.04
C THR A 175 9.91 -9.14 13.22
N GLU A 176 9.06 -9.95 13.80
CA GLU A 176 7.97 -10.59 13.06
C GLU A 176 6.72 -9.72 13.02
N MET A 177 6.14 -9.57 11.83
CA MET A 177 4.85 -8.92 11.62
C MET A 177 3.90 -9.93 10.95
N VAL A 178 2.65 -9.96 11.38
CA VAL A 178 1.63 -10.89 10.85
C VAL A 178 0.39 -10.12 10.44
N ASP A 179 -0.10 -10.37 9.21
CA ASP A 179 -1.39 -9.87 8.77
C ASP A 179 -2.13 -10.90 7.90
N ASN A 180 -2.98 -11.68 8.55
CA ASN A 180 -3.75 -12.73 7.90
C ASN A 180 -4.88 -12.22 7.01
N ARG A 181 -5.20 -10.91 7.02
CA ARG A 181 -6.15 -10.33 6.06
C ARG A 181 -5.63 -10.44 4.63
N THR A 182 -4.31 -10.47 4.46
CA THR A 182 -3.65 -10.64 3.16
C THR A 182 -3.58 -12.10 2.70
N CYS A 183 -4.00 -13.09 3.50
CA CYS A 183 -3.92 -14.50 3.12
C CYS A 183 -4.77 -14.88 1.90
N THR A 184 -5.86 -14.15 1.66
CA THR A 184 -6.73 -14.38 0.49
C THR A 184 -6.28 -13.59 -0.73
N HIS A 185 -5.25 -12.76 -0.60
CA HIS A 185 -4.76 -11.94 -1.71
C HIS A 185 -3.98 -12.82 -2.68
N ASN A 186 -4.45 -12.85 -3.92
CA ASN A 186 -3.76 -13.52 -5.01
C ASN A 186 -3.91 -12.71 -6.29
N ASN A 187 -3.04 -13.01 -7.26
CA ASN A 187 -3.13 -12.51 -8.62
C ASN A 187 -2.68 -13.63 -9.57
N PRO A 188 -3.29 -13.78 -10.76
CA PRO A 188 -2.84 -14.75 -11.76
C PRO A 188 -1.35 -14.71 -12.06
N CYS A 189 -0.68 -13.54 -11.99
CA CYS A 189 0.77 -13.44 -12.21
C CYS A 189 1.61 -14.20 -11.17
N LEU A 190 1.04 -14.57 -10.02
CA LEU A 190 1.73 -15.39 -9.00
C LEU A 190 1.54 -16.89 -9.20
N GLU A 191 0.59 -17.34 -10.03
CA GLU A 191 0.27 -18.77 -10.22
C GLU A 191 1.32 -19.47 -11.09
N GLY A 192 1.92 -18.75 -12.06
CA GLY A 192 3.05 -19.24 -12.84
C GLY A 192 4.38 -19.29 -12.09
N LEU A 193 4.43 -18.71 -10.89
CA LEU A 193 5.61 -18.64 -10.03
C LEU A 193 5.54 -19.61 -8.86
N ALA A 194 4.80 -20.71 -8.97
CA ALA A 194 4.44 -21.58 -7.84
C ALA A 194 5.62 -21.99 -6.93
N THR A 195 6.84 -22.07 -7.47
CA THR A 195 8.06 -22.41 -6.74
C THR A 195 9.05 -21.25 -6.75
N GLN A 196 9.50 -20.80 -5.57
CA GLN A 196 10.61 -19.86 -5.46
C GLN A 196 11.95 -20.59 -5.69
N LEU A 197 12.73 -20.17 -6.68
CA LEU A 197 14.06 -20.72 -6.90
C LEU A 197 15.05 -20.29 -5.78
N PRO A 198 16.03 -21.14 -5.41
CA PRO A 198 17.01 -20.82 -4.37
C PRO A 198 17.79 -19.54 -4.69
N GLY A 199 17.92 -18.64 -3.73
CA GLY A 199 18.63 -17.36 -3.88
C GLY A 199 17.84 -16.25 -4.58
N GLY A 200 16.65 -16.56 -5.10
CA GLY A 200 15.75 -15.58 -5.71
C GLY A 200 15.09 -14.72 -4.65
N GLY A 201 15.68 -13.57 -4.33
CA GLY A 201 14.94 -12.40 -3.84
C GLY A 201 14.08 -11.77 -4.94
N GLY A 202 13.50 -12.61 -5.81
CA GLY A 202 13.00 -12.27 -7.13
C GLY A 202 12.98 -13.49 -8.04
N ALA A 203 11.82 -13.76 -8.63
CA ALA A 203 11.68 -14.65 -9.78
C ALA A 203 11.57 -13.77 -11.03
#